data_AF-A0ABD1T0H6-F1
#
_entry.id   AF-A0ABD1T0H6-F1
#
_cell.length_a   1.000
_cell.length_b   1.000
_cell.length_c   1.000
_cell.angle_alpha   90.00
_cell.angle_beta   90.00
_cell.angle_gamma   90.00
#
_symmetry.space_group_name_H-M   'P 1'
#
loop_
_entity.id
_entity.type
_entity.pdbx_description
1 polymer ?
#
loop_
_entity_poly.entity_id
_entity_poly.type
_entity_poly.pdbx_seq_one_letter_code
_entity_poly.pdbx_strand_id
1 'polypeptide(L)'
;MIADIAQLNDIRQKEGKTVKSYFKRFSNVINKIETVTDEKALDTLVIGLHIRTSFWRDVQNSQPKTYSQLVDLVQHEIRLEETIENRKKAEKKEEIATEERDDALPNPVSAAFKRNTP
;
A
#
# COMPACT_ATOMS: atom_id res chain seq x y z
N MET A 1 -11.05 0.15 -27.74
CA MET A 1 -11.73 1.30 -27.10
C MET A 1 -10.67 2.36 -26.84
N ILE A 2 -10.88 3.56 -27.38
CA ILE A 2 -10.09 4.75 -27.01
C ILE A 2 -10.56 5.16 -25.61
N ALA A 3 -9.64 5.40 -24.69
CA ALA A 3 -10.01 5.92 -23.37
C ALA A 3 -10.39 7.39 -23.49
N ASP A 4 -11.37 7.85 -22.71
CA ASP A 4 -11.83 9.24 -22.72
C ASP A 4 -11.78 9.88 -21.32
N ILE A 5 -12.06 11.17 -21.28
CA ILE A 5 -12.06 11.95 -20.03
C ILE A 5 -13.16 11.47 -19.06
N ALA A 6 -14.27 10.92 -19.57
CA ALA A 6 -15.33 10.38 -18.72
C ALA A 6 -14.85 9.15 -17.94
N GLN A 7 -14.11 8.25 -18.58
CA GLN A 7 -13.49 7.11 -17.91
C GLN A 7 -12.49 7.55 -16.84
N LEU A 8 -11.73 8.62 -17.07
CA LEU A 8 -10.82 9.17 -16.06
C LEU A 8 -11.60 9.70 -14.84
N ASN A 9 -12.71 10.40 -15.10
CA ASN A 9 -13.61 10.92 -14.07
C ASN A 9 -14.34 9.83 -13.28
N ASP A 10 -14.43 8.59 -13.75
CA ASP A 10 -15.06 7.50 -12.99
C ASP A 10 -14.09 6.78 -12.04
N ILE A 11 -12.79 7.05 -12.16
CA ILE A 11 -11.79 6.44 -11.29
C ILE A 11 -11.81 7.13 -9.94
N ARG A 12 -12.25 6.38 -8.92
CA ARG A 12 -12.26 6.79 -7.52
C ARG A 12 -11.40 5.88 -6.65
N GLN A 13 -10.73 6.47 -5.67
CA GLN A 13 -10.14 5.74 -4.55
C GLN A 13 -11.29 5.21 -3.70
N LYS A 14 -11.34 3.88 -3.55
CA LYS A 14 -12.33 3.23 -2.70
C LYS A 14 -11.88 3.29 -1.23
N GLU A 15 -12.84 3.29 -0.32
CA GLU A 15 -12.57 3.22 1.12
C GLU A 15 -11.70 2.00 1.46
N GLY A 16 -10.72 2.18 2.34
CA GLY A 16 -9.76 1.14 2.73
C GLY A 16 -8.79 0.69 1.63
N LYS A 17 -8.80 1.32 0.43
CA LYS A 17 -7.83 1.05 -0.63
C LYS A 17 -6.69 2.06 -0.61
N THR A 18 -5.50 1.56 -0.89
CA THR A 18 -4.26 2.31 -0.92
C THR A 18 -4.23 3.32 -2.06
N VAL A 19 -3.53 4.43 -1.85
CA VAL A 19 -3.24 5.44 -2.86
C VAL A 19 -2.48 4.80 -4.02
N LYS A 20 -1.56 3.87 -3.76
CA LYS A 20 -0.88 3.07 -4.79
C LYS A 20 -1.87 2.39 -5.75
N SER A 21 -2.89 1.72 -5.22
CA SER A 21 -3.85 0.97 -6.03
C SER A 21 -4.77 1.88 -6.85
N TYR A 22 -5.10 3.04 -6.30
CA TYR A 22 -5.86 4.07 -7.00
C TYR A 22 -5.04 4.67 -8.13
N PHE A 23 -3.84 5.16 -7.82
CA PHE A 23 -2.96 5.81 -8.79
C PHE A 23 -2.62 4.89 -9.95
N LYS A 24 -2.33 3.60 -9.69
CA LYS A 24 -2.10 2.61 -10.76
C LYS A 24 -3.27 2.53 -11.76
N ARG A 25 -4.52 2.53 -11.27
CA ARG A 25 -5.71 2.48 -12.14
C ARG A 25 -5.87 3.78 -12.92
N PHE A 26 -5.64 4.92 -12.26
CA PHE A 26 -5.67 6.24 -12.87
C PHE A 26 -4.64 6.37 -14.00
N SER A 27 -3.37 6.04 -13.73
CA SER A 27 -2.28 6.09 -14.71
C SER A 27 -2.54 5.19 -15.92
N ASN A 28 -3.13 4.01 -15.72
CA ASN A 28 -3.47 3.10 -16.82
C ASN A 28 -4.50 3.67 -17.80
N VAL A 29 -5.36 4.57 -17.34
CA VAL A 29 -6.39 5.22 -18.18
C VAL A 29 -5.85 6.51 -18.78
N ILE A 30 -5.19 7.37 -17.98
CA ILE A 30 -4.68 8.65 -18.48
C ILE A 30 -3.64 8.48 -19.59
N ASN A 31 -2.80 7.45 -19.51
CA ASN A 31 -1.78 7.15 -20.52
C ASN A 31 -2.36 6.68 -21.87
N LYS A 32 -3.68 6.41 -21.93
CA LYS A 32 -4.39 6.01 -23.16
C LYS A 32 -5.17 7.16 -23.80
N ILE A 33 -5.18 8.33 -23.16
CA ILE A 33 -5.85 9.53 -23.66
C ILE A 33 -4.80 10.37 -24.39
N GLU A 34 -5.01 10.64 -25.68
CA GLU A 34 -4.02 11.37 -26.52
C GLU A 34 -3.77 12.80 -26.03
N THR A 35 -4.82 13.48 -25.56
CA THR A 35 -4.75 14.88 -25.14
C THR A 35 -5.48 15.09 -23.82
N VAL A 36 -4.70 15.21 -22.74
CA VAL A 36 -5.18 15.64 -21.43
C VAL A 36 -4.29 16.79 -20.97
N THR A 37 -4.93 17.88 -20.53
CA THR A 37 -4.19 19.02 -19.98
C THR A 37 -3.70 18.70 -18.57
N ASP A 38 -2.60 19.31 -18.15
CA ASP A 38 -2.04 19.16 -16.81
C ASP A 38 -3.07 19.53 -15.73
N GLU A 39 -3.79 20.64 -15.92
CA GLU A 39 -4.88 21.10 -15.07
C GLU A 39 -6.00 20.04 -14.96
N LYS A 40 -6.41 19.44 -16.09
CA LYS A 40 -7.47 18.43 -16.07
C LYS A 40 -7.00 17.15 -15.38
N ALA A 41 -5.75 16.74 -15.60
CA ALA A 41 -5.14 15.59 -14.93
C ALA A 41 -5.09 15.81 -13.41
N LEU A 42 -4.64 16.99 -12.98
CA LEU A 42 -4.59 17.42 -11.60
C LEU A 42 -5.98 17.38 -10.95
N ASP A 43 -6.96 18.10 -11.51
CA ASP A 43 -8.32 18.16 -10.98
C ASP A 43 -8.94 16.78 -10.86
N THR A 44 -8.82 15.96 -11.91
CA THR A 44 -9.44 14.63 -11.92
C THR A 44 -8.76 13.71 -10.89
N LEU A 45 -7.43 13.81 -10.74
CA LEU A 45 -6.71 13.03 -9.75
C LEU A 45 -7.12 13.43 -8.32
N VAL A 46 -7.22 14.73 -8.03
CA VAL A 46 -7.65 15.29 -6.73
C VAL A 46 -9.09 14.88 -6.42
N ILE A 47 -10.03 15.10 -7.34
CA ILE A 47 -11.45 14.74 -7.17
C ILE A 47 -11.63 13.24 -6.90
N GLY A 48 -10.77 12.41 -7.48
CA GLY A 48 -10.85 10.97 -7.29
C GLY A 48 -10.26 10.44 -5.98
N LEU A 49 -9.60 11.26 -5.18
CA LEU A 49 -9.06 10.87 -3.87
C LEU A 49 -10.15 10.70 -2.82
N HIS A 50 -9.89 9.83 -1.85
CA HIS A 50 -10.80 9.64 -0.73
C HIS A 50 -10.54 10.69 0.36
N ILE A 51 -11.54 11.56 0.60
CA ILE A 51 -11.46 12.76 1.46
C ILE A 51 -11.09 12.47 2.93
N ARG A 52 -11.35 11.25 3.42
CA ARG A 52 -11.10 10.88 4.83
C ARG A 52 -9.75 10.20 5.07
N THR A 53 -8.80 10.35 4.16
CA THR A 53 -7.44 9.79 4.31
C THR A 53 -6.45 10.82 4.86
N SER A 54 -5.36 10.36 5.46
CA SER A 54 -4.19 11.20 5.79
C SER A 54 -3.65 11.88 4.53
N PHE A 55 -3.50 11.10 3.45
CA PHE A 55 -3.02 11.59 2.18
C PHE A 55 -3.85 12.76 1.62
N TRP A 56 -5.19 12.69 1.71
CA TRP A 56 -6.04 13.82 1.30
C TRP A 56 -5.72 15.11 2.05
N ARG A 57 -5.44 15.03 3.36
CA ARG A 57 -5.04 16.19 4.16
C ARG A 57 -3.69 16.72 3.72
N ASP A 58 -2.75 15.84 3.40
CA ASP A 58 -1.43 16.25 2.89
C ASP A 58 -1.55 16.98 1.55
N VAL A 59 -2.41 16.50 0.64
CA VAL A 59 -2.74 17.19 -0.61
C VAL A 59 -3.36 18.57 -0.34
N GLN A 60 -4.28 18.69 0.63
CA GLN A 60 -4.87 19.98 1.02
C GLN A 60 -3.84 20.93 1.63
N ASN A 61 -2.88 20.43 2.40
CA ASN A 61 -1.84 21.23 3.03
C ASN A 61 -0.81 21.72 2.00
N SER A 62 -0.40 20.87 1.07
CA SER A 62 0.60 21.20 0.05
C SER A 62 0.03 22.03 -1.11
N GLN A 63 -1.27 21.96 -1.38
CA GLN A 63 -1.96 22.69 -2.47
C GLN A 63 -1.22 22.62 -3.82
N PRO A 64 -0.99 21.41 -4.37
CA PRO A 64 -0.25 21.27 -5.63
C PRO A 64 -0.94 22.05 -6.75
N LYS A 65 -0.13 22.76 -7.55
CA LYS A 65 -0.57 23.59 -8.68
C LYS A 65 -0.38 22.91 -10.03
N THR A 66 0.38 21.82 -10.07
CA THR A 66 0.63 21.03 -11.28
C THR A 66 0.43 19.55 -11.00
N TYR A 67 0.14 18.78 -12.06
CA TYR A 67 0.03 17.33 -11.97
C TYR A 67 1.32 16.70 -11.41
N SER A 68 2.49 17.18 -11.85
CA SER A 68 3.78 16.69 -11.37
C SER A 68 3.95 16.84 -9.86
N GLN A 69 3.58 18.00 -9.29
CA GLN A 69 3.66 18.21 -7.84
C GLN A 69 2.77 17.23 -7.07
N LEU A 70 1.57 16.96 -7.58
CA LEU A 70 0.69 15.97 -6.97
C LEU A 70 1.25 14.55 -7.12
N VAL A 71 1.88 14.21 -8.24
CA VAL A 71 2.56 12.92 -8.43
C VAL A 71 3.69 12.73 -7.42
N ASP A 72 4.46 13.76 -7.09
CA ASP A 72 5.52 13.66 -6.08
C ASP A 72 4.95 13.31 -4.70
N LEU A 73 3.83 13.92 -4.31
CA LEU A 73 3.10 13.58 -3.08
C LEU A 73 2.60 12.14 -3.11
N VAL A 74 2.01 11.71 -4.24
CA VAL A 74 1.57 10.32 -4.42
C VAL A 74 2.74 9.34 -4.25
N GLN A 75 3.90 9.61 -4.86
CA GLN A 75 5.07 8.75 -4.74
C GLN A 75 5.63 8.70 -3.32
N HIS A 76 5.52 9.80 -2.57
CA HIS A 76 5.85 9.81 -1.14
C HIS A 76 4.91 8.90 -0.35
N GLU A 77 3.60 9.04 -0.55
CA GLU A 77 2.61 8.19 0.13
C GLU A 77 2.77 6.71 -0.21
N ILE A 78 3.03 6.38 -1.49
CA ILE A 78 3.30 4.99 -1.92
C ILE A 78 4.47 4.39 -1.14
N ARG A 79 5.56 5.15 -0.93
CA ARG A 79 6.71 4.68 -0.15
C ARG A 79 6.36 4.48 1.32
N LEU A 80 5.50 5.32 1.90
CA LEU A 80 5.00 5.13 3.26
C LEU A 80 4.12 3.87 3.37
N GLU A 81 3.20 3.67 2.43
CA GLU A 81 2.35 2.47 2.36
C GLU A 81 3.20 1.19 2.27
N GLU A 82 4.23 1.18 1.44
CA GLU A 82 5.17 0.05 1.30
C GLU A 82 5.99 -0.19 2.58
N THR A 83 6.43 0.89 3.24
CA THR A 83 7.17 0.78 4.50
C THR A 83 6.31 0.15 5.60
N ILE A 84 5.05 0.56 5.71
CA ILE A 84 4.08 -0.02 6.65
C ILE A 84 3.81 -1.48 6.32
N GLU A 85 3.60 -1.81 5.04
CA GLU A 85 3.37 -3.19 4.60
C GLU A 85 4.56 -4.10 4.91
N ASN A 86 5.79 -3.62 4.67
CA ASN A 86 7.01 -4.37 4.96
C ASN A 86 7.21 -4.60 6.46
N ARG A 87 6.91 -3.60 7.30
CA ARG A 87 6.96 -3.75 8.76
C ARG A 87 5.99 -4.82 9.24
N LYS A 88 4.72 -4.77 8.79
CA LYS A 88 3.71 -5.78 9.12
C LYS A 88 4.13 -7.19 8.70
N LYS A 89 4.78 -7.33 7.53
CA LYS A 89 5.31 -8.61 7.06
C LYS A 89 6.47 -9.11 7.92
N ALA A 90 7.32 -8.21 8.43
CA ALA A 90 8.43 -8.58 9.31
C ALA A 90 7.91 -9.06 10.67
N GLU A 91 6.99 -8.31 11.29
CA GLU A 91 6.34 -8.68 12.56
C GLU A 91 5.66 -10.05 12.47
N LYS A 92 4.90 -10.28 11.39
CA LYS A 92 4.24 -11.58 11.16
C LYS A 92 5.22 -12.75 11.01
N LYS A 93 6.40 -12.52 10.41
CA LYS A 93 7.43 -13.57 10.28
C LYS A 93 8.07 -13.90 11.63
N GLU A 94 8.23 -12.90 12.49
CA GLU A 94 8.78 -13.07 13.84
C GLU A 94 7.80 -13.83 14.75
N GLU A 95 6.50 -13.57 14.62
CA GLU A 95 5.44 -14.31 15.33
C GLU A 95 5.44 -15.79 14.94
N ILE A 96 5.45 -16.10 13.63
CA ILE A 96 5.51 -17.49 13.12
C ILE A 96 6.79 -18.21 13.57
N ALA A 97 7.94 -17.52 13.56
CA ALA A 97 9.22 -18.10 13.98
C ALA A 97 9.33 -18.32 15.50
N THR A 98 8.47 -17.67 16.29
CA THR A 98 8.41 -17.88 17.75
C THR A 98 7.49 -19.06 18.06
N GLU A 99 6.36 -19.16 17.36
CA GLU A 99 5.43 -20.30 17.47
C GLU A 99 6.09 -21.63 17.08
N GLU A 100 6.87 -21.69 15.98
CA GLU A 100 7.61 -22.92 15.61
C GLU A 100 8.72 -23.32 16.61
N ARG A 101 9.22 -22.38 17.42
CA ARG A 101 10.25 -22.68 18.44
C ARG A 101 9.65 -23.30 19.71
N ASP A 102 8.42 -22.91 20.06
CA ASP A 102 7.74 -23.42 21.25
C ASP A 102 7.20 -24.85 21.05
N ASP A 103 6.84 -25.22 19.82
CA ASP A 103 6.48 -26.61 19.45
C ASP A 103 7.70 -27.55 19.27
N ALA A 104 8.92 -27.01 19.17
CA ALA A 104 10.14 -27.76 18.90
C ALA A 104 10.98 -28.13 20.14
N LEU A 105 10.42 -28.05 21.35
CA LEU A 105 11.08 -28.52 22.56
C LEU A 105 11.10 -30.06 22.62
N PRO A 106 12.27 -30.73 22.56
CA PRO A 106 12.34 -32.15 22.89
C PRO A 106 12.04 -32.30 24.39
N ASN A 107 10.96 -33.01 24.71
CA ASN A 107 10.58 -33.37 26.07
C ASN A 107 11.79 -33.95 26.85
N PRO A 108 12.29 -33.28 27.91
CA PRO A 108 13.48 -33.75 28.64
C PRO A 108 13.22 -34.97 29.55
N VAL A 109 12.04 -35.59 29.54
CA VAL A 109 11.68 -36.65 30.50
C VAL A 109 12.18 -38.06 30.10
N SER A 110 12.94 -38.22 29.00
CA SER A 110 13.48 -39.56 28.62
C SER A 110 14.94 -39.83 29.01
N ALA A 111 15.63 -38.89 29.68
CA ALA A 111 17.05 -39.07 30.07
C ALA A 111 17.26 -39.66 31.48
N ALA A 112 16.25 -40.27 32.08
CA ALA A 112 16.36 -40.95 33.36
C ALA A 112 16.16 -42.46 33.20
N PHE A 113 17.06 -43.24 33.79
CA PHE A 113 17.02 -44.70 33.99
C PHE A 113 17.57 -45.62 32.88
N LYS A 114 18.90 -45.67 32.78
CA LYS A 114 19.60 -46.96 32.69
C LYS A 114 20.65 -47.08 33.81
N ARG A 115 20.15 -47.32 35.03
CA ARG A 115 20.87 -48.11 36.03
C ARG A 115 20.42 -49.56 35.83
N ASN A 116 21.30 -50.43 35.36
CA ASN A 116 21.53 -51.71 36.02
C ASN A 116 22.80 -52.38 35.51
N THR A 117 23.68 -52.59 36.49
CA THR A 117 24.75 -53.60 36.56
C THR A 117 24.20 -55.01 36.33
N PRO A 118 25.08 -55.96 36.01
CA PRO A 118 25.46 -56.93 37.04
C PRO A 118 26.88 -56.73 37.57
#